data_AF-A0A7W5ANL4-F1
#
_entry.id   AF-A0A7W5ANL4-F1
#
_cell.length_a   1.000
_cell.length_b   1.000
_cell.length_c   1.000
_cell.angle_alpha   90.00
_cell.angle_beta   90.00
_cell.angle_gamma   90.00
#
_symmetry.space_group_name_H-M   'P 1'
#
loop_
_entity.id
_entity.type
_entity.pdbx_description
1 polymer ?
#
loop_
_entity_poly.entity_id
_entity_poly.type
_entity_poly.pdbx_seq_one_letter_code
_entity_poly.pdbx_strand_id
1 'polypeptide(L)'
;MTGMREVSMPELTDEQRRVHRAGEALHRDGASPAGALDLLAAIVEDRTWERMCDAKGVSFAGRFRDFVEARKPFGLGFDPDQLPKVLGLRHPHEAVPKVAYRIAAMRDQVKTLLLSEIPIASSRGGDRRSDYLQNSATVLKRETADHILSRLKSSAPEMAARVISGELTANAAAHQLGWRRPRIVVSSPERVAEALRRTMDPDDIKRLAAILGGDE
;
A
#
# COMPACT_ATOMS: atom_id res chain seq x y z
N MET A 1 37.21 -22.74 31.37
CA MET A 1 37.05 -23.14 29.96
C MET A 1 35.57 -23.26 29.67
N THR A 2 34.94 -22.18 29.24
CA THR A 2 33.52 -22.16 28.87
C THR A 2 33.47 -22.22 27.36
N GLY A 3 33.12 -23.39 26.82
CA GLY A 3 32.96 -23.58 25.38
C GLY A 3 31.87 -22.67 24.87
N MET A 4 32.26 -21.65 24.09
CA MET A 4 31.37 -21.02 23.13
C MET A 4 30.92 -22.13 22.19
N ARG A 5 29.68 -22.59 22.35
CA ARG A 5 28.99 -23.31 21.28
C ARG A 5 28.92 -22.32 20.12
N GLU A 6 29.79 -22.49 19.13
CA GLU A 6 29.51 -22.01 17.78
C GLU A 6 28.13 -22.55 17.42
N VAL A 7 27.14 -21.66 17.43
CA VAL A 7 25.84 -21.94 16.83
C VAL A 7 26.11 -22.03 15.34
N SER A 8 26.46 -23.22 14.88
CA SER A 8 26.55 -23.56 13.47
C SER A 8 25.21 -23.19 12.85
N MET A 9 25.17 -22.07 12.13
CA MET A 9 24.02 -21.73 11.29
C MET A 9 23.76 -22.95 10.39
N PRO A 10 22.59 -23.60 10.45
CA PRO A 10 22.27 -24.62 9.45
C PRO A 10 22.40 -23.96 8.07
N GLU A 11 23.03 -24.66 7.12
CA GLU A 11 23.20 -24.14 5.77
C GLU A 11 21.83 -23.68 5.23
N LEU A 12 21.68 -22.38 5.02
CA LEU A 12 20.43 -21.81 4.53
C LEU A 12 20.06 -22.51 3.23
N THR A 13 18.81 -22.94 3.08
CA THR A 13 18.33 -23.49 1.79
C THR A 13 18.47 -22.45 0.68
N ASP A 14 18.50 -22.87 -0.59
CA ASP A 14 18.55 -21.92 -1.71
C ASP A 14 17.39 -20.90 -1.67
N GLU A 15 16.22 -21.33 -1.23
CA GLU A 15 15.04 -20.48 -1.03
C GLU A 15 15.28 -19.46 0.08
N GLN A 16 15.77 -19.89 1.25
CA GLN A 16 16.11 -19.00 2.36
C GLN A 16 17.22 -18.01 1.98
N ARG A 17 18.23 -18.45 1.20
CA ARG A 17 19.27 -17.56 0.67
C ARG A 17 18.68 -16.49 -0.24
N ARG A 18 17.76 -16.86 -1.14
CA ARG A 18 17.07 -15.93 -2.04
C ARG A 18 16.25 -14.91 -1.26
N VAL A 19 15.44 -15.36 -0.30
CA VAL A 19 14.59 -14.50 0.54
C VAL A 19 15.43 -13.58 1.41
N HIS A 20 16.49 -14.10 2.03
CA HIS A 20 17.44 -13.29 2.78
C HIS A 20 18.03 -12.16 1.92
N ARG A 21 18.50 -12.46 0.70
CA ARG A 21 19.01 -11.44 -0.24
C ARG A 21 17.94 -10.42 -0.64
N ALA A 22 16.70 -10.87 -0.88
CA ALA A 22 15.59 -9.98 -1.22
C ALA A 22 15.30 -9.00 -0.08
N GLY A 23 15.21 -9.51 1.15
CA GLY A 23 15.04 -8.70 2.34
C GLY A 23 16.21 -7.74 2.56
N GLU A 24 17.46 -8.17 2.37
CA GLU A 24 18.63 -7.27 2.44
C GLU A 24 18.55 -6.14 1.40
N ALA A 25 18.19 -6.47 0.17
CA ALA A 25 18.08 -5.49 -0.91
C ALA A 25 16.96 -4.46 -0.65
N LEU A 26 15.87 -4.86 0.02
CA LEU A 26 14.77 -3.96 0.41
C LEU A 26 15.16 -2.98 1.53
N HIS A 27 16.10 -3.34 2.40
CA HIS A 27 16.51 -2.53 3.55
C HIS A 27 17.73 -1.65 3.30
N ARG A 28 18.47 -1.89 2.21
CA ARG A 28 19.71 -1.16 1.95
C ARG A 28 19.41 0.21 1.36
N ASP A 29 19.59 1.25 2.17
CA ASP A 29 19.55 2.65 1.72
C ASP A 29 20.56 2.87 0.57
N GLY A 30 20.05 3.31 -0.58
CA GLY A 30 20.87 3.62 -1.76
C GLY A 30 21.19 2.45 -2.70
N ALA A 31 20.70 1.24 -2.45
CA ALA A 31 20.79 0.16 -3.43
C ALA A 31 19.89 0.42 -4.64
N SER A 32 20.36 0.04 -5.84
CA SER A 32 19.53 0.09 -7.04
C SER A 32 18.25 -0.74 -6.82
N PRO A 33 17.05 -0.15 -7.03
CA PRO A 33 15.78 -0.86 -6.93
C PRO A 33 15.72 -2.13 -7.80
N ALA A 34 16.62 -2.24 -8.79
CA ALA A 34 16.72 -3.38 -9.68
C ALA A 34 16.76 -4.72 -8.95
N GLY A 35 17.78 -4.92 -8.12
CA GLY A 35 18.03 -6.22 -7.48
C GLY A 35 16.91 -6.63 -6.51
N ALA A 36 16.34 -5.67 -5.77
CA ALA A 36 15.23 -5.92 -4.87
C ALA A 36 13.97 -6.35 -5.65
N LEU A 37 13.64 -5.65 -6.73
CA LEU A 37 12.47 -5.92 -7.55
C LEU A 37 12.63 -7.22 -8.35
N ASP A 38 13.82 -7.53 -8.85
CA ASP A 38 14.10 -8.80 -9.56
C ASP A 38 13.99 -10.02 -8.63
N LEU A 39 14.52 -9.91 -7.40
CA LEU A 39 14.43 -10.99 -6.41
C LEU A 39 13.00 -11.17 -5.94
N LEU A 40 12.26 -10.08 -5.73
CA LEU A 40 10.84 -10.14 -5.39
C LEU A 40 10.01 -10.75 -6.52
N ALA A 41 10.30 -10.40 -7.78
CA ALA A 41 9.68 -11.03 -8.95
C ALA A 41 9.92 -12.53 -8.97
N ALA A 42 11.15 -12.98 -8.79
CA ALA A 42 11.45 -14.42 -8.74
C ALA A 42 10.74 -15.14 -7.58
N ILE A 43 10.65 -14.54 -6.39
CA ILE A 43 9.96 -15.12 -5.22
C ILE A 43 8.46 -15.30 -5.50
N VAL A 44 7.85 -14.29 -6.13
CA VAL A 44 6.41 -14.26 -6.39
C VAL A 44 6.03 -15.16 -7.57
N GLU A 45 6.84 -15.16 -8.64
CA GLU A 45 6.70 -16.05 -9.81
C GLU A 45 6.81 -17.52 -9.41
N ASP A 46 7.83 -17.88 -8.62
CA ASP A 46 8.07 -19.26 -8.19
C ASP A 46 7.19 -19.66 -7.00
N ARG A 47 6.35 -18.75 -6.48
CA ARG A 47 5.57 -18.91 -5.24
C ARG A 47 6.41 -19.43 -4.07
N THR A 48 7.68 -19.00 -4.00
CA THR A 48 8.66 -19.49 -3.02
C THR A 48 8.13 -19.32 -1.59
N TRP A 49 7.45 -18.20 -1.33
CA TRP A 49 6.90 -17.88 -0.02
C TRP A 49 5.90 -18.92 0.51
N GLU A 50 5.14 -19.61 -0.36
CA GLU A 50 4.17 -20.63 0.07
C GLU A 50 4.82 -21.90 0.60
N ARG A 51 6.02 -22.20 0.10
CA ARG A 51 6.80 -23.36 0.54
C ARG A 51 7.60 -23.07 1.80
N MET A 52 7.68 -21.81 2.19
CA MET A 52 8.41 -21.38 3.36
C MET A 52 7.56 -21.42 4.63
N CYS A 53 8.27 -21.60 5.74
CA CYS A 53 7.70 -21.54 7.07
C CYS A 53 8.48 -20.51 7.91
N ASP A 54 7.81 -19.97 8.94
CA ASP A 54 8.45 -19.14 9.93
C ASP A 54 9.42 -19.94 10.82
N ALA A 55 10.06 -19.26 11.78
CA ALA A 55 10.97 -19.89 12.73
C ALA A 55 10.31 -20.96 13.63
N LYS A 56 8.98 -21.00 13.71
CA LYS A 56 8.19 -21.96 14.48
C LYS A 56 7.65 -23.10 13.61
N GLY A 57 7.93 -23.11 12.31
CA GLY A 57 7.43 -24.11 11.37
C GLY A 57 6.01 -23.82 10.87
N VAL A 58 5.47 -22.63 11.08
CA VAL A 58 4.16 -22.21 10.54
C VAL A 58 4.34 -21.79 9.09
N SER A 59 3.62 -22.44 8.18
CA SER A 59 3.66 -22.12 6.76
C SER A 59 3.07 -20.74 6.48
N PHE A 60 3.64 -20.03 5.50
CA PHE A 60 3.06 -18.78 4.99
C PHE A 60 1.98 -19.00 3.93
N ALA A 61 1.75 -20.24 3.47
CA ALA A 61 0.72 -20.57 2.49
C ALA A 61 -0.67 -20.17 3.01
N GLY A 62 -1.14 -18.98 2.63
CA GLY A 62 -2.42 -18.43 3.06
C GLY A 62 -2.36 -16.95 3.46
N ARG A 63 -1.19 -16.45 3.88
CA ARG A 63 -1.00 -15.02 4.21
C ARG A 63 0.38 -14.54 3.77
N PHE A 64 0.43 -13.94 2.59
CA PHE A 64 1.62 -13.30 2.04
C PHE A 64 2.14 -12.20 2.96
N ARG A 65 1.24 -11.48 3.67
CA ARG A 65 1.64 -10.45 4.62
C ARG A 65 2.52 -11.00 5.74
N ASP A 66 2.23 -12.20 6.23
CA ASP A 66 3.03 -12.85 7.29
C ASP A 66 4.44 -13.19 6.79
N PHE A 67 4.59 -13.56 5.50
CA PHE A 67 5.91 -13.74 4.87
C PHE A 67 6.69 -12.43 4.73
N VAL A 68 6.02 -11.32 4.38
CA VAL A 68 6.66 -10.00 4.25
C VAL A 68 7.17 -9.52 5.62
N GLU A 69 6.35 -9.66 6.68
CA GLU A 69 6.70 -9.27 8.05
C GLU A 69 7.73 -10.18 8.71
N ALA A 70 7.72 -11.48 8.38
CA ALA A 70 8.58 -12.47 9.03
C ALA A 70 10.06 -12.11 8.92
N ARG A 71 10.80 -12.32 10.00
CA ARG A 71 12.24 -11.99 10.07
C ARG A 71 13.05 -12.84 9.09
N LYS A 72 14.11 -12.24 8.56
CA LYS A 72 15.16 -12.95 7.83
C LYS A 72 15.73 -14.08 8.71
N PRO A 73 16.08 -15.24 8.15
CA PRO A 73 16.03 -15.61 6.73
C PRO A 73 14.67 -16.20 6.26
N PHE A 74 13.66 -16.27 7.14
CA PHE A 74 12.38 -16.92 6.86
C PHE A 74 11.41 -16.05 6.05
N GLY A 75 11.53 -14.73 6.20
CA GLY A 75 10.75 -13.75 5.45
C GLY A 75 11.58 -12.52 5.06
N LEU A 76 10.91 -11.49 4.57
CA LEU A 76 11.56 -10.28 4.09
C LEU A 76 11.95 -9.32 5.22
N GLY A 77 11.31 -9.45 6.38
CA GLY A 77 11.49 -8.59 7.55
C GLY A 77 11.09 -7.15 7.29
N PHE A 78 10.17 -6.91 6.37
CA PHE A 78 9.79 -5.58 5.87
C PHE A 78 8.37 -5.24 6.31
N ASP A 79 8.06 -3.94 6.45
CA ASP A 79 6.68 -3.50 6.73
C ASP A 79 5.83 -3.65 5.44
N PRO A 80 4.78 -4.51 5.44
CA PRO A 80 3.93 -4.74 4.26
C PRO A 80 3.24 -3.47 3.77
N ASP A 81 2.99 -2.51 4.64
CA ASP A 81 2.32 -1.25 4.28
C ASP A 81 3.30 -0.28 3.60
N GLN A 82 4.62 -0.47 3.77
CA GLN A 82 5.64 0.26 3.03
C GLN A 82 5.99 -0.41 1.70
N LEU A 83 5.76 -1.72 1.54
CA LEU A 83 6.14 -2.47 0.34
C LEU A 83 5.55 -1.86 -0.95
N PRO A 84 4.26 -1.43 -1.00
CA PRO A 84 3.71 -0.73 -2.18
C PRO A 84 4.47 0.53 -2.59
N LYS A 85 5.12 1.23 -1.65
CA LYS A 85 5.92 2.42 -1.95
C LYS A 85 7.21 2.04 -2.67
N VAL A 86 7.87 0.98 -2.20
CA VAL A 86 9.08 0.43 -2.85
C VAL A 86 8.76 -0.10 -4.24
N LEU A 87 7.61 -0.76 -4.40
CA LEU A 87 7.12 -1.21 -5.70
C LEU A 87 6.89 -0.06 -6.69
N GLY A 88 6.65 1.17 -6.21
CA GLY A 88 6.52 2.36 -7.04
C GLY A 88 7.84 2.87 -7.63
N LEU A 89 8.99 2.38 -7.17
CA LEU A 89 10.29 2.77 -7.70
C LEU A 89 10.51 2.18 -9.09
N ARG A 90 11.07 2.98 -10.01
CA ARG A 90 11.38 2.56 -11.37
C ARG A 90 12.59 1.62 -11.38
N HIS A 91 12.43 0.45 -11.97
CA HIS A 91 13.50 -0.47 -12.26
C HIS A 91 14.31 0.04 -13.47
N PRO A 92 15.65 0.13 -13.39
CA PRO A 92 16.52 0.71 -14.42
C PRO A 92 16.30 0.14 -15.82
N HIS A 93 16.00 -1.15 -15.91
CA HIS A 93 15.80 -1.85 -17.18
C HIS A 93 14.33 -1.96 -17.64
N GLU A 94 13.40 -1.16 -17.09
CA GLU A 94 12.00 -1.12 -17.58
C GLU A 94 11.86 -0.59 -19.02
N ALA A 95 12.93 -0.08 -19.64
CA ALA A 95 12.94 0.19 -21.07
C ALA A 95 12.93 -1.09 -21.93
N VAL A 96 13.35 -2.24 -21.35
CA VAL A 96 13.33 -3.53 -22.04
C VAL A 96 11.93 -4.15 -21.88
N PRO A 97 11.18 -4.43 -22.97
CA PRO A 97 9.78 -4.85 -22.88
C PRO A 97 9.54 -6.08 -21.99
N LYS A 98 10.42 -7.08 -22.07
CA LYS A 98 10.33 -8.29 -21.24
C LYS A 98 10.47 -7.99 -19.75
N VAL A 99 11.41 -7.12 -19.38
CA VAL A 99 11.62 -6.70 -17.98
C VAL A 99 10.44 -5.85 -17.51
N ALA A 100 9.98 -4.91 -18.34
CA ALA A 100 8.82 -4.08 -18.03
C ALA A 100 7.57 -4.92 -17.72
N TYR A 101 7.26 -5.89 -18.59
CA TYR A 101 6.15 -6.81 -18.40
C TYR A 101 6.29 -7.61 -17.10
N ARG A 102 7.48 -8.19 -16.87
CA ARG A 102 7.77 -8.99 -15.68
C ARG A 102 7.60 -8.20 -14.38
N ILE A 103 8.18 -7.00 -14.30
CA ILE A 103 8.07 -6.13 -13.13
C ILE A 103 6.63 -5.63 -12.94
N ALA A 104 5.92 -5.30 -14.02
CA ALA A 104 4.51 -4.91 -13.94
C ALA A 104 3.63 -6.05 -13.40
N ALA A 105 3.80 -7.27 -13.91
CA ALA A 105 3.09 -8.45 -13.44
C ALA A 105 3.38 -8.74 -11.96
N MET A 106 4.65 -8.67 -11.55
CA MET A 106 5.03 -8.82 -10.14
C MET A 106 4.37 -7.77 -9.25
N ARG A 107 4.41 -6.48 -9.66
CA ARG A 107 3.80 -5.38 -8.89
C ARG A 107 2.30 -5.61 -8.69
N ASP A 108 1.62 -6.04 -9.74
CA ASP A 108 0.18 -6.31 -9.72
C ASP A 108 -0.16 -7.50 -8.80
N GLN A 109 0.61 -8.58 -8.91
CA GLN A 109 0.43 -9.77 -8.07
C GLN A 109 0.69 -9.47 -6.59
N VAL A 110 1.77 -8.75 -6.25
CA VAL A 110 2.07 -8.38 -4.86
C VAL A 110 0.97 -7.47 -4.29
N LYS A 111 0.50 -6.47 -5.06
CA LYS A 111 -0.60 -5.61 -4.63
C LYS A 111 -1.88 -6.41 -4.39
N THR A 112 -2.23 -7.29 -5.31
CA THR A 112 -3.42 -8.14 -5.19
C THR A 112 -3.36 -8.99 -3.92
N LEU A 113 -2.23 -9.65 -3.66
CA LEU A 113 -2.03 -10.46 -2.45
C LEU A 113 -2.24 -9.61 -1.19
N LEU A 114 -1.56 -8.47 -1.07
CA LEU A 114 -1.68 -7.59 0.10
C LEU A 114 -3.09 -7.04 0.31
N LEU A 115 -3.77 -6.58 -0.75
CA LEU A 115 -5.11 -5.98 -0.66
C LEU A 115 -6.20 -7.02 -0.40
N SER A 116 -6.02 -8.25 -0.90
CA SER A 116 -6.95 -9.35 -0.68
C SER A 116 -7.05 -9.73 0.81
N GLU A 117 -5.95 -9.62 1.54
CA GLU A 117 -5.83 -9.98 2.96
C GLU A 117 -6.38 -8.93 3.93
N ILE A 118 -6.70 -7.71 3.47
CA ILE A 118 -7.28 -6.67 4.34
C ILE A 118 -8.65 -7.14 4.87
N PRO A 119 -8.85 -7.21 6.19
CA PRO A 119 -10.10 -7.72 6.76
C PRO A 119 -11.29 -6.81 6.43
N ILE A 120 -12.49 -7.38 6.39
CA ILE A 120 -13.74 -6.63 6.25
C ILE A 120 -13.94 -5.77 7.51
N ALA A 121 -14.43 -4.54 7.33
CA ALA A 121 -14.67 -3.65 8.45
C ALA A 121 -15.74 -4.28 9.34
N SER A 122 -15.38 -4.63 10.59
CA SER A 122 -16.35 -5.22 11.51
C SER A 122 -17.47 -4.22 11.79
N SER A 123 -18.72 -4.68 11.72
CA SER A 123 -19.93 -3.85 11.85
C SER A 123 -20.18 -3.33 13.28
N ARG A 124 -19.24 -3.51 14.21
CA ARG A 124 -19.42 -3.18 15.62
C ARG A 124 -18.57 -1.98 15.98
N GLY A 125 -19.25 -0.84 16.17
CA GLY A 125 -18.69 0.30 16.87
C GLY A 125 -18.16 -0.19 18.22
N GLY A 126 -16.84 -0.21 18.37
CA GLY A 126 -16.19 -0.51 19.63
C GLY A 126 -16.73 0.40 20.72
N ASP A 127 -16.82 -0.15 21.92
CA ASP A 127 -17.38 0.47 23.12
C ASP A 127 -16.85 1.89 23.28
N ARG A 128 -17.64 2.90 22.91
CA ARG A 128 -17.26 4.33 22.95
C ARG A 128 -17.23 4.89 24.38
N ARG A 129 -17.10 4.02 25.38
CA ARG A 129 -17.11 4.32 26.81
C ARG A 129 -15.86 3.83 27.54
N SER A 130 -14.69 3.87 26.89
CA SER A 130 -13.45 3.92 27.67
C SER A 130 -13.15 5.37 28.02
N ASP A 131 -13.18 5.68 29.32
CA ASP A 131 -12.91 7.00 29.92
C ASP A 131 -11.53 7.60 29.56
N TYR A 132 -10.69 6.86 28.84
CA TYR A 132 -9.33 7.26 28.48
C TYR A 132 -9.20 8.19 27.26
N LEU A 133 -10.28 8.43 26.49
CA LEU A 133 -10.20 9.20 25.23
C LEU A 133 -10.71 10.64 25.30
N GLN A 134 -11.08 11.17 26.46
CA GLN A 134 -11.63 12.53 26.55
C GLN A 134 -10.61 13.67 26.37
N ASN A 135 -9.29 13.40 26.30
CA ASN A 135 -8.26 14.45 26.24
C ASN A 135 -7.38 14.47 24.99
N SER A 136 -7.73 13.76 23.92
CA SER A 136 -7.05 13.97 22.64
C SER A 136 -7.86 14.93 21.79
N ALA A 137 -7.29 16.10 21.51
CA ALA A 137 -7.75 17.01 20.48
C ALA A 137 -8.16 16.18 19.24
N THR A 138 -9.34 16.44 18.69
CA THR A 138 -9.90 15.75 17.53
C THR A 138 -9.02 15.96 16.29
N VAL A 139 -7.92 15.20 16.20
CA VAL A 139 -7.18 15.00 14.98
C VAL A 139 -8.08 14.12 14.13
N LEU A 140 -8.73 14.71 13.13
CA LEU A 140 -9.43 13.98 12.07
C LEU A 140 -8.40 13.06 11.40
N LYS A 141 -8.26 11.83 11.88
CA LYS A 141 -7.43 10.81 11.24
C LYS A 141 -7.99 10.63 9.84
N ARG A 142 -7.23 11.04 8.83
CA ARG A 142 -7.52 10.78 7.43
C ARG A 142 -7.68 9.27 7.30
N GLU A 143 -8.85 8.79 6.88
CA GLU A 143 -9.03 7.35 6.68
C GLU A 143 -7.97 6.85 5.69
N THR A 144 -7.27 5.79 6.06
CA THR A 144 -6.25 5.16 5.23
C THR A 144 -6.92 4.40 4.08
N ALA A 145 -6.14 4.08 3.04
CA ALA A 145 -6.64 3.28 1.92
C ALA A 145 -7.22 1.93 2.40
N ASP A 146 -6.60 1.33 3.40
CA ASP A 146 -7.04 0.04 3.97
C ASP A 146 -8.38 0.16 4.69
N HIS A 147 -8.62 1.24 5.43
CA HIS A 147 -9.92 1.48 6.07
C HIS A 147 -11.03 1.63 5.03
N ILE A 148 -10.74 2.33 3.93
CA ILE A 148 -11.68 2.46 2.82
C ILE A 148 -11.94 1.10 2.19
N LEU A 149 -10.91 0.29 1.90
CA LEU A 149 -11.07 -1.02 1.30
C LEU A 149 -11.83 -1.99 2.21
N SER A 150 -11.50 -1.99 3.50
CA SER A 150 -12.18 -2.77 4.54
C SER A 150 -13.68 -2.46 4.57
N ARG A 151 -14.04 -1.18 4.47
CA ARG A 151 -15.43 -0.72 4.35
C ARG A 151 -16.06 -1.13 3.01
N LEU A 152 -15.36 -0.97 1.89
CA LEU A 152 -15.81 -1.40 0.56
C LEU A 152 -16.16 -2.88 0.54
N LYS A 153 -15.34 -3.75 1.13
CA LYS A 153 -15.62 -5.20 1.20
C LYS A 153 -16.95 -5.50 1.90
N SER A 154 -17.39 -4.68 2.85
CA SER A 154 -18.67 -4.84 3.54
C SER A 154 -19.84 -4.22 2.77
N SER A 155 -19.69 -3.00 2.25
CA SER A 155 -20.82 -2.20 1.75
C SER A 155 -20.97 -2.19 0.23
N ALA A 156 -19.91 -2.50 -0.51
CA ALA A 156 -19.86 -2.46 -1.97
C ALA A 156 -18.80 -3.47 -2.48
N PRO A 157 -19.06 -4.79 -2.40
CA PRO A 157 -18.07 -5.82 -2.68
C PRO A 157 -17.56 -5.79 -4.13
N GLU A 158 -18.40 -5.42 -5.10
CA GLU A 158 -17.98 -5.26 -6.50
C GLU A 158 -16.92 -4.16 -6.66
N MET A 159 -17.11 -3.03 -5.97
CA MET A 159 -16.13 -1.94 -5.96
C MET A 159 -14.84 -2.35 -5.24
N ALA A 160 -14.94 -3.18 -4.18
CA ALA A 160 -13.77 -3.75 -3.53
C ALA A 160 -12.98 -4.66 -4.47
N ALA A 161 -13.65 -5.51 -5.25
CA ALA A 161 -13.01 -6.38 -6.23
C ALA A 161 -12.23 -5.57 -7.28
N ARG A 162 -12.81 -4.48 -7.79
CA ARG A 162 -12.14 -3.56 -8.74
C ARG A 162 -10.95 -2.81 -8.15
N VAL A 163 -10.96 -2.56 -6.84
CA VAL A 163 -9.81 -1.99 -6.15
C VAL A 163 -8.70 -3.02 -5.96
N ILE A 164 -9.07 -4.26 -5.63
CA ILE A 164 -8.12 -5.37 -5.47
C ILE A 164 -7.47 -5.74 -6.80
N SER A 165 -8.22 -5.73 -7.90
CA SER A 165 -7.70 -5.94 -9.26
C SER A 165 -6.89 -4.78 -9.81
N GLY A 166 -6.76 -3.67 -9.07
CA GLY A 166 -6.00 -2.50 -9.49
C GLY A 166 -6.68 -1.62 -10.54
N GLU A 167 -7.89 -1.95 -11.00
CA GLU A 167 -8.67 -1.12 -11.93
C GLU A 167 -9.04 0.25 -11.34
N LEU A 168 -9.23 0.31 -10.02
CA LEU A 168 -9.68 1.50 -9.31
C LEU A 168 -8.84 1.72 -8.05
N THR A 169 -8.52 2.96 -7.70
CA THR A 169 -7.92 3.24 -6.38
C THR A 169 -8.99 3.25 -5.29
N ALA A 170 -8.65 2.82 -4.08
CA ALA A 170 -9.58 2.90 -2.94
C ALA A 170 -10.16 4.32 -2.76
N ASN A 171 -9.33 5.36 -2.94
CA ASN A 171 -9.79 6.74 -2.85
C ASN A 171 -10.76 7.13 -3.99
N ALA A 172 -10.51 6.67 -5.22
CA ALA A 172 -11.43 6.90 -6.33
C ALA A 172 -12.77 6.18 -6.12
N ALA A 173 -12.76 4.95 -5.60
CA ALA A 173 -13.97 4.23 -5.21
C ALA A 173 -14.75 4.98 -4.12
N ALA A 174 -14.07 5.52 -3.11
CA ALA A 174 -14.71 6.33 -2.07
C ALA A 174 -15.33 7.64 -2.61
N HIS A 175 -14.74 8.24 -3.65
CA HIS A 175 -15.36 9.38 -4.34
C HIS A 175 -16.60 8.97 -5.13
N GLN A 176 -16.57 7.84 -5.84
CA GLN A 176 -17.73 7.33 -6.58
C GLN A 176 -18.92 6.99 -5.67
N LEU A 177 -18.66 6.45 -4.47
CA LEU A 177 -19.68 6.17 -3.47
C LEU A 177 -20.06 7.39 -2.61
N GLY A 178 -19.51 8.57 -2.90
CA GLY A 178 -19.81 9.81 -2.19
C GLY A 178 -19.30 9.89 -0.75
N TRP A 179 -18.49 8.94 -0.29
CA TRP A 179 -17.90 8.95 1.07
C TRP A 179 -16.88 10.07 1.23
N ARG A 180 -16.28 10.50 0.12
CA ARG A 180 -15.34 11.63 0.08
C ARG A 180 -15.78 12.65 -0.94
N ARG A 181 -15.78 13.91 -0.52
CA ARG A 181 -15.98 15.06 -1.42
C ARG A 181 -14.63 15.47 -2.03
N PRO A 182 -14.57 15.83 -3.31
CA PRO A 182 -13.36 16.41 -3.90
C PRO A 182 -13.03 17.69 -3.16
N ARG A 183 -11.82 17.76 -2.60
CA ARG A 183 -11.34 18.96 -1.89
C ARG A 183 -10.53 19.78 -2.88
N ILE A 184 -11.04 20.96 -3.23
CA ILE A 184 -10.29 21.92 -4.03
C ILE A 184 -9.24 22.53 -3.10
N VAL A 185 -7.97 22.19 -3.33
CA VAL A 185 -6.86 22.83 -2.63
C VAL A 185 -6.59 24.14 -3.34
N VAL A 186 -6.99 25.23 -2.68
CA VAL A 186 -6.77 26.61 -3.09
C VAL A 186 -5.29 26.95 -2.85
N SER A 187 -4.40 26.40 -3.67
CA SER A 187 -2.95 26.61 -3.51
C SER A 187 -2.44 27.85 -4.23
N SER A 188 -3.15 28.29 -5.27
CA SER A 188 -2.83 29.51 -6.01
C SER A 188 -4.10 30.13 -6.60
N PRO A 189 -4.17 31.47 -6.74
CA PRO A 189 -5.32 32.16 -7.33
C PRO A 189 -5.68 31.62 -8.73
N GLU A 190 -4.68 31.20 -9.51
CA GLU A 190 -4.87 30.69 -10.86
C GLU A 190 -5.59 29.33 -10.86
N ARG A 191 -5.24 28.44 -9.92
CA ARG A 191 -5.90 27.13 -9.80
C ARG A 191 -7.33 27.25 -9.30
N VAL A 192 -7.60 28.27 -8.48
CA VAL A 192 -8.98 28.59 -8.05
C VAL A 192 -9.79 29.06 -9.24
N ALA A 193 -9.24 29.99 -10.03
CA ALA A 193 -9.90 30.49 -11.23
C ALA A 193 -10.17 29.37 -12.26
N GLU A 194 -9.22 28.45 -12.46
CA GLU A 194 -9.39 27.29 -13.34
C GLU A 194 -10.49 26.35 -12.84
N ALA A 195 -10.50 26.03 -11.55
CA ALA A 195 -11.51 25.15 -10.95
C ALA A 195 -12.92 25.77 -11.05
N LEU A 196 -13.05 27.06 -10.74
CA LEU A 196 -14.32 27.79 -10.83
C LEU A 196 -14.85 27.83 -12.27
N ARG A 197 -13.99 28.08 -13.27
CA ARG A 197 -14.37 28.02 -14.69
C ARG A 197 -14.91 26.65 -15.13
N ARG A 198 -14.47 25.57 -14.50
CA ARG A 198 -14.93 24.21 -14.81
C ARG A 198 -16.27 23.86 -14.16
N THR A 199 -16.64 24.56 -13.09
CA THR A 199 -17.79 24.17 -12.24
C THR A 199 -18.92 25.20 -12.19
N MET A 200 -18.67 26.46 -12.56
CA MET A 200 -19.64 27.55 -12.49
C MET A 200 -19.88 28.17 -13.87
N ASP A 201 -21.06 28.76 -14.05
CA ASP A 201 -21.42 29.50 -15.25
C ASP A 201 -20.61 30.81 -15.36
N PRO A 202 -20.27 31.27 -16.58
CA PRO A 202 -19.53 32.52 -16.78
C PRO A 202 -20.14 33.75 -16.08
N ASP A 203 -21.48 33.83 -15.97
CA ASP A 203 -22.12 34.97 -15.34
C ASP A 203 -22.05 34.91 -13.80
N ASP A 204 -22.09 33.72 -13.21
CA ASP A 204 -21.84 33.54 -11.78
C ASP A 204 -20.38 33.84 -11.42
N ILE A 205 -19.44 33.55 -12.32
CA ILE A 205 -18.02 33.90 -12.15
C ILE A 205 -17.82 35.42 -12.14
N LYS A 206 -18.52 36.16 -13.02
CA LYS A 206 -18.46 37.64 -13.01
C LYS A 206 -19.03 38.22 -11.72
N ARG A 207 -20.16 37.69 -11.24
CA ARG A 207 -20.74 38.11 -9.95
C ARG A 207 -19.79 37.84 -8.79
N LEU A 208 -19.18 36.66 -8.78
CA LEU A 208 -18.18 36.30 -7.78
C LEU A 208 -16.96 37.23 -7.83
N ALA A 209 -16.50 37.61 -9.03
CA ALA A 209 -15.39 38.55 -9.18
C ALA A 209 -15.72 39.95 -8.63
N ALA A 210 -16.95 40.45 -8.83
CA ALA A 210 -17.40 41.72 -8.27
C ALA A 210 -17.42 41.68 -6.73
N ILE A 211 -17.99 40.61 -6.15
CA ILE A 211 -18.03 40.40 -4.69
C ILE A 211 -16.61 40.32 -4.10
N LEU A 212 -15.69 39.62 -4.78
CA LEU A 212 -14.30 39.49 -4.32
C LEU A 212 -13.48 40.78 -4.51
N GLY A 213 -13.84 41.61 -5.49
CA GLY A 213 -13.21 42.90 -5.77
C GLY A 213 -13.62 44.01 -4.80
N GLY A 214 -14.67 43.81 -4.00
CA GLY A 214 -15.19 44.81 -3.07
C GLY A 214 -16.05 45.89 -3.74
N ASP A 215 -16.48 45.67 -4.98
CA ASP A 215 -17.43 46.52 -5.69
C ASP A 215 -18.85 46.07 -5.30
N GLU A 216 -19.38 46.60 -4.18
CA GLU A 216 -20.83 46.68 -3.94
C GLU A 216 -21.43 47.89 -4.66
#